data_AF-A0A6G0S6V7-F1
#
_entry.id   AF-A0A6G0S6V7-F1
#
_cell.length_a   1.000
_cell.length_b   1.000
_cell.length_c   1.000
_cell.angle_alpha   90.00
_cell.angle_beta   90.00
_cell.angle_gamma   90.00
#
_symmetry.space_group_name_H-M   'P 1'
#
loop_
_entity.id
_entity.type
_entity.pdbx_description
1 polymer ?
#
loop_
_entity_poly.entity_id
_entity_poly.type
_entity_poly.pdbx_seq_one_letter_code
_entity_poly.pdbx_strand_id
1 'polypeptide(L)'
;MRLSVLIGSMGWGLAQSQTITFRSLEASSGSLPTNSSFVFDGTNSDIAQQLYNRHKAGDTGAALDLTSVPAAVTKRLNRFNIRFNDLPGLVQRAVLWDSGFAISPDNDPVQIWPMGDHSMADIAIPKADVANVDCTFLNCSQPNDETAYSTKFCTGYQILNASRCVVDVFEDAGAGSFLGTMWSTGGDPDMTPELRLRDHTWTQDIKEFGGNVTFSVYAVHTVPSGEDPAWDVCPSGYGALTVPCHRRDQFSDAFMAANTTVPTGSAWVTTWLEDEFAQSSGFNKLLLLPILLSVVAVLALGWFFWRLRAKKLAEKLTYEYGGVSPHYWSGDTPDMVVRPMLVTSQLTSQFSTLSSHYESVGSNQTLKILLGSEHLQGRHIPFESLVFEKAISKGASGEVWICEYNGHKVAAKRLLQTKHQRAHNVQAFAEEIELSASLTHPNIVEFIGVAWNTLNNLVMVMELLPMGSLQQYLRENGVFLSWSNGKIATFC
;
A
#
# COMPACT_ATOMS: atom_id res chain seq x y z
N MET A 1 -30.02 -72.39 17.10
CA MET A 1 -29.50 -73.05 15.88
C MET A 1 -28.93 -71.93 15.00
N ARG A 2 -27.74 -71.39 15.30
CA ARG A 2 -26.40 -71.76 14.79
C ARG A 2 -26.29 -71.87 13.26
N LEU A 3 -25.79 -70.80 12.64
CA LEU A 3 -24.69 -70.70 11.64
C LEU A 3 -24.50 -69.16 11.45
N SER A 4 -23.43 -68.42 11.79
CA SER A 4 -21.96 -68.59 11.65
C SER A 4 -21.56 -68.80 10.17
N VAL A 5 -20.67 -68.04 9.51
CA VAL A 5 -19.63 -67.10 9.97
C VAL A 5 -18.89 -66.46 8.74
N LEU A 6 -18.37 -65.21 8.88
CA LEU A 6 -17.10 -64.62 8.31
C LEU A 6 -16.95 -64.37 6.77
N ILE A 7 -16.29 -63.33 6.18
CA ILE A 7 -15.34 -62.23 6.55
C ILE A 7 -15.44 -61.11 5.48
N GLY A 8 -15.23 -59.84 5.86
CA GLY A 8 -14.83 -58.77 4.93
C GLY A 8 -14.69 -57.40 5.61
N SER A 9 -13.47 -57.04 5.97
CA SER A 9 -13.02 -55.94 6.83
C SER A 9 -12.89 -54.55 6.18
N MET A 10 -12.69 -53.54 7.06
CA MET A 10 -12.27 -52.13 6.88
C MET A 10 -13.45 -51.14 6.85
N GLY A 11 -13.57 -50.13 7.71
CA GLY A 11 -12.65 -49.51 8.66
C GLY A 11 -13.03 -48.03 8.71
N TRP A 12 -13.58 -47.58 9.84
CA TRP A 12 -14.05 -46.22 10.04
C TRP A 12 -12.87 -45.27 10.23
N GLY A 13 -12.94 -44.07 9.63
CA GLY A 13 -11.99 -42.98 9.85
C GLY A 13 -12.66 -41.63 9.58
N LEU A 14 -12.80 -40.83 10.63
CA LEU A 14 -13.47 -39.53 10.69
C LEU A 14 -12.82 -38.49 9.78
N ALA A 15 -13.64 -37.76 9.01
CA ALA A 15 -13.23 -36.56 8.30
C ALA A 15 -13.03 -35.41 9.30
N GLN A 16 -11.79 -34.99 9.53
CA GLN A 16 -11.48 -33.70 10.16
C GLN A 16 -11.56 -32.59 9.11
N SER A 17 -12.58 -31.74 9.25
CA SER A 17 -12.61 -30.42 8.63
C SER A 17 -11.57 -29.53 9.29
N GLN A 18 -10.42 -29.32 8.65
CA GLN A 18 -9.50 -28.24 9.01
C GLN A 18 -9.76 -27.04 8.10
N THR A 19 -10.50 -26.08 8.66
CA THR A 19 -10.60 -24.71 8.16
C THR A 19 -9.24 -24.05 8.35
N ILE A 20 -8.47 -23.88 7.27
CA ILE A 20 -7.27 -23.04 7.30
C ILE A 20 -7.69 -21.63 6.87
N THR A 21 -7.89 -20.78 7.87
CA THR A 21 -7.95 -19.33 7.75
C THR A 21 -6.58 -18.81 7.32
N PHE A 22 -6.40 -18.56 6.02
CA PHE A 22 -5.28 -17.74 5.57
C PHE A 22 -5.60 -16.28 5.90
N ARG A 23 -4.86 -15.73 6.87
CA ARG A 23 -4.81 -14.31 7.19
C ARG A 23 -4.52 -13.52 5.91
N SER A 24 -5.41 -12.59 5.64
CA SER A 24 -5.39 -11.65 4.52
C SER A 24 -4.06 -10.90 4.50
N LEU A 25 -3.37 -10.91 3.35
CA LEU A 25 -2.43 -9.86 2.99
C LEU A 25 -3.27 -8.61 2.67
N GLU A 26 -3.59 -7.83 3.69
CA GLU A 26 -4.10 -6.46 3.52
C GLU A 26 -2.96 -5.57 3.06
N ALA A 27 -2.66 -5.58 1.76
CA ALA A 27 -2.25 -4.35 1.11
C ALA A 27 -3.50 -3.48 1.00
N SER A 28 -3.64 -2.50 1.90
CA SER A 28 -4.82 -1.69 2.07
C SER A 28 -5.14 -0.89 0.80
N SER A 29 -6.13 -1.39 0.08
CA SER A 29 -6.86 -0.67 -0.95
C SER A 29 -7.67 0.45 -0.30
N GLY A 30 -7.05 1.61 -0.01
CA GLY A 30 -7.74 2.88 0.26
C GLY A 30 -8.88 2.89 1.31
N SER A 31 -9.03 1.84 2.11
CA SER A 31 -10.07 1.70 3.12
C SER A 31 -9.50 2.04 4.49
N LEU A 32 -10.28 2.75 5.30
CA LEU A 32 -9.95 3.01 6.70
C LEU A 32 -9.63 1.69 7.44
N PRO A 33 -8.75 1.72 8.46
CA PRO A 33 -8.42 0.53 9.21
C PRO A 33 -9.69 -0.10 9.80
N THR A 34 -10.04 -1.30 9.33
CA THR A 34 -11.12 -2.13 9.90
C THR A 34 -10.57 -3.26 10.76
N ASN A 35 -9.24 -3.30 10.95
CA ASN A 35 -8.56 -4.45 11.50
C ASN A 35 -8.85 -4.59 13.01
N SER A 36 -9.84 -5.43 13.34
CA SER A 36 -10.20 -5.78 14.71
C SER A 36 -9.10 -6.57 15.45
N SER A 37 -7.99 -6.91 14.78
CA SER A 37 -6.85 -7.61 15.39
C SER A 37 -5.67 -6.71 15.73
N PHE A 38 -5.73 -5.40 15.41
CA PHE A 38 -4.71 -4.46 15.84
C PHE A 38 -4.79 -4.23 17.35
N VAL A 39 -3.65 -4.33 18.02
CA VAL A 39 -3.47 -3.99 19.43
C VAL A 39 -2.17 -3.19 19.54
N PHE A 40 -2.21 -2.09 20.30
CA PHE A 40 -1.03 -1.31 20.59
C PHE A 40 -0.35 -1.85 21.86
N ASP A 41 0.47 -2.89 21.68
CA ASP A 41 1.21 -3.59 22.73
C ASP A 41 2.74 -3.35 22.62
N GLY A 42 3.14 -2.40 21.77
CA GLY A 42 4.55 -2.08 21.49
C GLY A 42 5.28 -3.12 20.63
N THR A 43 4.57 -4.06 19.98
CA THR A 43 5.19 -4.98 18.99
C THR A 43 5.28 -4.38 17.58
N ASN A 44 4.56 -3.29 17.33
CA ASN A 44 4.57 -2.52 16.09
C ASN A 44 4.65 -1.02 16.43
N SER A 45 4.92 -0.19 15.42
CA SER A 45 4.96 1.27 15.59
C SER A 45 3.88 1.98 14.78
N ASP A 46 2.74 1.34 14.52
CA ASP A 46 1.59 1.99 13.87
C ASP A 46 0.83 2.89 14.86
N ILE A 47 1.54 3.91 15.33
CA ILE A 47 1.06 4.94 16.24
C ILE A 47 -0.11 5.70 15.60
N ALA A 48 -0.11 5.87 14.27
CA ALA A 48 -1.21 6.50 13.56
C ALA A 48 -2.51 5.68 13.69
N GLN A 49 -2.43 4.36 13.54
CA GLN A 49 -3.58 3.48 13.72
C GLN A 49 -4.09 3.50 15.17
N GLN A 50 -3.20 3.49 16.17
CA GLN A 50 -3.60 3.62 17.56
C GLN A 50 -4.33 4.95 17.82
N LEU A 51 -3.78 6.06 17.35
CA LEU A 51 -4.38 7.39 17.51
C LEU A 51 -5.73 7.50 16.77
N TYR A 52 -5.87 6.86 15.61
CA TYR A 52 -7.15 6.73 14.92
C TYR A 52 -8.17 5.96 15.77
N ASN A 53 -7.79 4.81 16.33
CA ASN A 53 -8.67 4.01 17.18
C ASN A 53 -9.12 4.80 18.41
N ARG A 54 -8.22 5.54 19.06
CA ARG A 54 -8.56 6.40 20.21
C ARG A 54 -9.48 7.56 19.81
N HIS A 55 -9.21 8.22 18.68
CA HIS A 55 -10.11 9.24 18.12
C HIS A 55 -11.52 8.69 17.85
N LYS A 56 -11.62 7.46 17.31
CA LYS A 56 -12.91 6.78 17.11
C LYS A 56 -13.60 6.35 18.40
N ALA A 57 -12.83 6.07 19.45
CA ALA A 57 -13.36 5.83 20.80
C ALA A 57 -13.89 7.11 21.48
N GLY A 58 -13.64 8.29 20.89
CA GLY A 58 -14.07 9.59 21.42
C GLY A 58 -13.06 10.22 22.38
N ASP A 59 -11.85 9.67 22.47
CA ASP A 59 -10.78 10.25 23.27
C ASP A 59 -10.34 11.60 22.70
N THR A 60 -9.81 12.43 23.60
CA THR A 60 -9.23 13.72 23.25
C THR A 60 -7.78 13.77 23.69
N GLY A 61 -6.98 14.55 22.98
CA GLY A 61 -5.60 14.82 23.32
C GLY A 61 -5.29 16.30 23.18
N ALA A 62 -4.33 16.79 23.96
CA ALA A 62 -3.85 18.16 23.83
C ALA A 62 -3.32 18.40 22.41
N ALA A 63 -3.64 19.57 21.87
CA ALA A 63 -3.05 20.04 20.62
C ALA A 63 -1.52 20.12 20.77
N LEU A 64 -0.80 19.83 19.69
CA LEU A 64 0.65 19.92 19.67
C LEU A 64 1.08 21.38 19.58
N ASP A 65 1.91 21.81 20.54
CA ASP A 65 2.52 23.14 20.58
C ASP A 65 3.86 23.14 19.85
N LEU A 66 3.82 22.97 18.53
CA LEU A 66 5.03 22.88 17.70
C LEU A 66 5.63 24.26 17.42
N THR A 67 6.96 24.37 17.40
CA THR A 67 7.65 25.60 16.98
C THR A 67 7.31 25.99 15.53
N SER A 68 7.16 24.99 14.65
CA SER A 68 6.66 25.14 13.29
C SER A 68 6.09 23.83 12.77
N VAL A 69 5.12 23.90 11.84
CA VAL A 69 4.58 22.69 11.19
C VAL A 69 5.47 22.32 9.99
N PRO A 70 5.93 21.06 9.86
CA PRO A 70 6.80 20.67 8.76
C PRO A 70 6.16 20.90 7.38
N ALA A 71 6.95 21.38 6.42
CA ALA A 71 6.48 21.66 5.07
C ALA A 71 5.87 20.42 4.37
N ALA A 72 6.39 19.22 4.66
CA ALA A 72 5.83 17.96 4.16
C ALA A 72 4.40 17.71 4.67
N VAL A 73 4.15 17.96 5.96
CA VAL A 73 2.83 17.85 6.60
C VAL A 73 1.88 18.91 6.03
N THR A 74 2.32 20.18 5.95
CA THR A 74 1.50 21.24 5.36
C THR A 74 1.14 20.95 3.91
N LYS A 75 2.10 20.51 3.09
CA LYS A 75 1.87 20.14 1.69
C LYS A 75 0.86 19.01 1.54
N ARG A 76 0.89 18.03 2.45
CA ARG A 76 -0.05 16.92 2.49
C ARG A 76 -1.47 17.39 2.81
N LEU A 77 -1.62 18.21 3.86
CA LEU A 77 -2.92 18.73 4.31
C LEU A 77 -3.56 19.74 3.35
N ASN A 78 -2.76 20.55 2.67
CA ASN A 78 -3.23 21.57 1.73
C ASN A 78 -4.06 20.99 0.56
N ARG A 79 -3.84 19.73 0.18
CA ARG A 79 -4.63 19.04 -0.86
C ARG A 79 -6.12 18.96 -0.53
N PHE A 80 -6.44 18.98 0.76
CA PHE A 80 -7.79 18.89 1.29
C PHE A 80 -8.26 20.21 1.94
N ASN A 81 -7.48 21.29 1.76
CA ASN A 81 -7.72 22.59 2.40
C ASN A 81 -7.82 22.51 3.94
N ILE A 82 -7.01 21.65 4.55
CA ILE A 82 -6.94 21.46 6.00
C ILE A 82 -5.78 22.28 6.56
N ARG A 83 -6.02 23.04 7.64
CA ARG A 83 -4.94 23.65 8.43
C ARG A 83 -4.60 22.73 9.59
N PHE A 84 -3.31 22.51 9.84
CA PHE A 84 -2.85 21.61 10.92
C PHE A 84 -3.44 21.99 12.29
N ASN A 85 -3.49 23.28 12.62
CA ASN A 85 -4.01 23.76 13.91
C ASN A 85 -5.52 23.62 14.06
N ASP A 86 -6.26 23.31 13.00
CA ASP A 86 -7.71 23.03 13.07
C ASP A 86 -8.00 21.55 13.37
N LEU A 87 -6.99 20.67 13.27
CA LEU A 87 -7.14 19.25 13.56
C LEU A 87 -7.16 18.99 15.08
N PRO A 88 -7.93 18.01 15.56
CA PRO A 88 -7.85 17.55 16.95
C PRO A 88 -6.44 17.06 17.30
N GLY A 89 -6.02 17.18 18.57
CA GLY A 89 -4.65 16.88 18.99
C GLY A 89 -4.19 15.45 18.68
N LEU A 90 -5.07 14.45 18.76
CA LEU A 90 -4.75 13.07 18.38
C LEU A 90 -4.50 12.94 16.87
N VAL A 91 -5.26 13.67 16.05
CA VAL A 91 -5.10 13.67 14.58
C VAL A 91 -3.84 14.41 14.19
N GLN A 92 -3.50 15.51 14.87
CA GLN A 92 -2.22 16.20 14.70
C GLN A 92 -1.04 15.25 14.91
N ARG A 93 -1.04 14.47 16.01
CA ARG A 93 -0.03 13.44 16.30
C ARG A 93 -0.01 12.36 15.21
N ALA A 94 -1.17 11.85 14.81
CA ALA A 94 -1.24 10.78 13.81
C ALA A 94 -0.65 11.22 12.47
N VAL A 95 -1.01 12.42 11.98
CA VAL A 95 -0.48 12.96 10.72
C VAL A 95 1.00 13.25 10.82
N LEU A 96 1.48 13.76 11.96
CA LEU A 96 2.89 14.06 12.18
C LEU A 96 3.73 12.78 12.13
N TRP A 97 3.34 11.75 12.89
CA TRP A 97 4.01 10.44 12.91
C TRP A 97 3.99 9.76 11.55
N ASP A 98 2.82 9.66 10.92
CA ASP A 98 2.65 9.00 9.62
C ASP A 98 3.45 9.72 8.50
N SER A 99 3.68 11.03 8.66
CA SER A 99 4.54 11.81 7.77
C SER A 99 6.03 11.75 8.13
N GLY A 100 6.42 10.95 9.13
CA GLY A 100 7.81 10.70 9.49
C GLY A 100 8.41 11.71 10.44
N PHE A 101 7.66 12.23 11.40
CA PHE A 101 8.18 13.20 12.38
C PHE A 101 7.89 12.78 13.81
N ALA A 102 8.83 13.08 14.70
CA ALA A 102 8.63 13.10 16.14
C ALA A 102 9.09 14.46 16.70
N ILE A 103 8.98 14.67 18.00
CA ILE A 103 9.03 16.00 18.61
C ILE A 103 10.20 16.08 19.59
N SER A 104 11.12 17.02 19.39
CA SER A 104 12.23 17.29 20.30
C SER A 104 11.74 17.82 21.66
N PRO A 105 12.60 17.87 22.68
CA PRO A 105 12.26 18.50 23.97
C PRO A 105 11.87 19.98 23.88
N ASP A 106 12.32 20.68 22.83
CA ASP A 106 12.02 22.09 22.56
C ASP A 106 10.78 22.28 21.66
N ASN A 107 10.01 21.20 21.47
CA ASN A 107 8.83 21.12 20.61
C ASN A 107 9.11 21.30 19.10
N ASP A 108 10.35 21.09 18.66
CA ASP A 108 10.69 21.08 17.24
C ASP A 108 10.33 19.73 16.63
N PRO A 109 9.59 19.69 15.52
CA PRO A 109 9.43 18.45 14.77
C PRO A 109 10.74 18.06 14.07
N VAL A 110 11.20 16.83 14.32
CA VAL A 110 12.44 16.28 13.78
C VAL A 110 12.10 15.14 12.84
N GLN A 111 12.68 15.15 11.64
CA GLN A 111 12.43 14.16 10.60
C GLN A 111 13.02 12.79 11.00
N ILE A 112 12.23 11.75 10.73
CA ILE A 112 12.58 10.33 10.87
C ILE A 112 12.58 9.71 9.47
N TRP A 113 13.57 8.88 9.19
CA TRP A 113 13.68 8.05 8.00
C TRP A 113 13.75 6.58 8.38
N PRO A 114 12.73 5.79 8.04
CA PRO A 114 12.83 4.34 8.08
C PRO A 114 13.96 3.83 7.18
N MET A 115 14.67 2.81 7.64
CA MET A 115 15.75 2.14 6.92
C MET A 115 15.24 0.91 6.17
N GLY A 116 15.83 0.61 5.01
CA GLY A 116 15.44 -0.52 4.18
C GLY A 116 13.98 -0.45 3.74
N ASP A 117 13.28 -1.58 3.81
CA ASP A 117 11.88 -1.70 3.41
C ASP A 117 10.88 -1.37 4.55
N HIS A 118 11.36 -0.85 5.69
CA HIS A 118 10.50 -0.48 6.81
C HIS A 118 9.72 0.81 6.54
N SER A 119 8.63 1.00 7.27
CA SER A 119 7.82 2.22 7.27
C SER A 119 7.63 2.72 8.70
N MET A 120 7.08 3.93 8.88
CA MET A 120 6.78 4.45 10.22
C MET A 120 5.88 3.52 11.05
N ALA A 121 5.09 2.64 10.42
CA ALA A 121 4.27 1.64 11.10
C ALA A 121 5.04 0.39 11.60
N ASP A 122 6.29 0.19 11.13
CA ASP A 122 7.11 -1.01 11.39
C ASP A 122 8.59 -0.69 11.70
N ILE A 123 8.86 0.46 12.32
CA ILE A 123 10.19 0.77 12.86
C ILE A 123 10.38 0.28 14.31
N ALA A 124 9.31 -0.18 14.97
CA ALA A 124 9.44 -0.93 16.22
C ALA A 124 10.28 -2.19 15.98
N ILE A 125 11.26 -2.41 16.85
CA ILE A 125 12.20 -3.52 16.70
C ILE A 125 11.67 -4.72 17.50
N PRO A 126 11.44 -5.88 16.88
CA PRO A 126 11.07 -7.09 17.59
C PRO A 126 12.12 -7.48 18.63
N LYS A 127 11.67 -8.01 19.77
CA LYS A 127 12.57 -8.52 20.82
C LYS A 127 13.63 -9.49 20.30
N ALA A 128 13.28 -10.33 19.33
CA ALA A 128 14.20 -11.29 18.73
C ALA A 128 15.39 -10.59 18.04
N ASP A 129 15.15 -9.47 17.36
CA ASP A 129 16.19 -8.72 16.66
C ASP A 129 17.10 -7.99 17.66
N VAL A 130 16.53 -7.48 18.76
CA VAL A 130 17.33 -6.93 19.88
C VAL A 130 18.14 -8.02 20.59
N ALA A 131 17.64 -9.25 20.65
CA ALA A 131 18.38 -10.37 21.21
C ALA A 131 19.55 -10.79 20.31
N ASN A 132 19.39 -10.66 18.98
CA ASN A 132 20.43 -11.01 17.99
C ASN A 132 21.65 -10.08 18.05
N VAL A 133 21.54 -8.91 18.69
CA VAL A 133 22.66 -7.99 18.95
C VAL A 133 23.20 -8.11 20.38
N ASP A 134 22.93 -9.24 21.04
CA ASP A 134 23.44 -9.60 22.37
C ASP A 134 23.02 -8.64 23.50
N CYS A 135 21.84 -8.04 23.39
CA CYS A 135 21.26 -7.25 24.46
C CYS A 135 20.48 -8.11 25.45
N THR A 136 20.50 -7.71 26.72
CA THR A 136 19.74 -8.38 27.79
C THR A 136 18.49 -7.58 28.14
N PHE A 137 17.51 -8.27 28.72
CA PHE A 137 16.17 -7.72 28.93
C PHE A 137 15.80 -7.64 30.40
N LEU A 138 15.10 -6.56 30.75
CA LEU A 138 14.23 -6.50 31.90
C LEU A 138 12.83 -6.94 31.45
N ASN A 139 12.24 -7.87 32.19
CA ASN A 139 10.89 -8.38 31.91
C ASN A 139 9.93 -7.75 32.91
N CYS A 140 8.94 -7.02 32.42
CA CYS A 140 7.99 -6.28 33.22
C CYS A 140 6.59 -6.84 33.04
N SER A 141 5.97 -7.32 34.12
CA SER A 141 4.58 -7.75 34.09
C SER A 141 3.65 -6.55 33.90
N GLN A 142 2.64 -6.69 33.05
CA GLN A 142 1.61 -5.68 32.82
C GLN A 142 0.28 -6.09 33.45
N PRO A 143 -0.68 -5.15 33.62
CA PRO A 143 -2.01 -5.45 34.17
C PRO A 143 -2.85 -6.46 33.38
N ASN A 144 -2.55 -6.68 32.10
CA ASN A 144 -3.25 -7.62 31.22
C ASN A 144 -2.62 -9.03 31.19
N ASP A 145 -1.78 -9.36 32.17
CA ASP A 145 -1.00 -10.61 32.26
C ASP A 145 0.00 -10.84 31.10
N GLU A 146 0.20 -9.84 30.24
CA GLU A 146 1.25 -9.84 29.24
C GLU A 146 2.58 -9.32 29.81
N THR A 147 3.68 -9.64 29.13
CA THR A 147 5.02 -9.18 29.54
C THR A 147 5.52 -8.10 28.58
N ALA A 148 5.79 -6.92 29.13
CA ALA A 148 6.59 -5.89 28.48
C ALA A 148 8.08 -6.20 28.63
N TYR A 149 8.87 -5.76 27.66
CA TYR A 149 10.32 -5.96 27.66
C TYR A 149 11.01 -4.61 27.51
N SER A 150 12.10 -4.40 28.23
CA SER A 150 12.99 -3.26 28.01
C SER A 150 14.45 -3.71 28.05
N THR A 151 15.35 -2.95 27.43
CA THR A 151 16.79 -3.23 27.50
C THR A 151 17.32 -3.01 28.91
N LYS A 152 17.99 -4.03 29.47
CA LYS A 152 18.73 -3.94 30.73
C LYS A 152 20.21 -3.64 30.49
N PHE A 153 20.94 -4.54 29.81
CA PHE A 153 22.32 -4.27 29.38
C PHE A 153 22.39 -4.33 27.87
N CYS A 154 22.72 -3.20 27.25
CA CYS A 154 22.80 -3.02 25.81
C CYS A 154 23.66 -1.77 25.54
N THR A 155 24.74 -1.89 24.78
CA THR A 155 25.55 -0.72 24.39
C THR A 155 24.89 0.05 23.26
N GLY A 156 25.32 1.30 23.03
CA GLY A 156 24.82 2.10 21.93
C GLY A 156 25.08 1.44 20.57
N TYR A 157 26.26 0.83 20.40
CA TYR A 157 26.59 0.08 19.18
C TYR A 157 25.62 -1.09 18.94
N GLN A 158 25.35 -1.89 19.98
CA GLN A 158 24.46 -3.05 19.85
C GLN A 158 23.05 -2.65 19.46
N ILE A 159 22.43 -1.72 20.20
CA ILE A 159 21.04 -1.35 19.93
C ILE A 159 20.88 -0.69 18.57
N LEU A 160 21.85 0.17 18.18
CA LEU A 160 21.85 0.81 16.88
C LEU A 160 21.99 -0.21 15.74
N ASN A 161 22.72 -1.30 15.93
CA ASN A 161 22.81 -2.36 14.92
C ASN A 161 21.48 -3.12 14.70
N ALA A 162 20.51 -2.98 15.61
CA ALA A 162 19.14 -3.46 15.43
C ALA A 162 18.15 -2.35 15.00
N SER A 163 18.56 -1.08 15.04
CA SER A 163 17.70 0.06 14.72
C SER A 163 17.24 0.07 13.27
N ARG A 164 15.99 0.48 13.07
CA ARG A 164 15.31 0.52 11.76
C ARG A 164 15.02 1.93 11.27
N CYS A 165 15.62 2.94 11.90
CA CYS A 165 15.37 4.35 11.62
C CYS A 165 16.61 5.20 11.84
N VAL A 166 16.65 6.31 11.09
CA VAL A 166 17.58 7.42 11.25
C VAL A 166 16.76 8.66 11.56
N VAL A 167 17.23 9.51 12.47
CA VAL A 167 16.55 10.74 12.88
C VAL A 167 17.48 11.93 12.68
N ASP A 168 16.91 13.04 12.23
CA ASP A 168 17.63 14.29 12.03
C ASP A 168 18.29 14.76 13.32
N VAL A 169 19.41 15.49 13.19
CA VAL A 169 20.12 16.00 14.36
C VAL A 169 19.24 17.04 15.06
N PHE A 170 19.09 16.91 16.38
CA PHE A 170 18.37 17.87 17.22
C PHE A 170 19.12 18.09 18.53
N GLU A 171 18.78 19.16 19.24
CA GLU A 171 19.35 19.48 20.55
C GLU A 171 18.49 18.91 21.68
N ASP A 172 19.14 18.29 22.66
CA ASP A 172 18.51 17.84 23.90
C ASP A 172 19.43 18.18 25.07
N ALA A 173 19.13 19.27 25.77
CA ALA A 173 19.90 19.72 26.91
C ALA A 173 19.98 18.66 28.04
N GLY A 174 19.03 17.73 28.08
CA GLY A 174 18.99 16.63 29.03
C GLY A 174 19.73 15.37 28.60
N ALA A 175 20.33 15.32 27.40
CA ALA A 175 20.80 14.08 26.78
C ALA A 175 21.76 13.24 27.64
N GLY A 176 22.69 13.91 28.34
CA GLY A 176 23.68 13.26 29.21
C GLY A 176 23.15 12.84 30.58
N SER A 177 21.95 13.26 30.94
CA SER A 177 21.34 13.07 32.27
C SER A 177 20.04 12.28 32.23
N PHE A 178 19.51 12.04 31.04
CA PHE A 178 18.29 11.30 30.82
C PHE A 178 18.60 9.80 30.88
N LEU A 179 18.26 9.17 31.99
CA LEU A 179 18.47 7.74 32.23
C LEU A 179 17.20 6.95 31.90
N GLY A 180 16.57 7.22 30.76
CA GLY A 180 15.38 6.50 30.32
C GLY A 180 15.72 5.18 29.64
N THR A 181 14.69 4.44 29.24
CA THR A 181 14.87 3.23 28.42
C THR A 181 15.23 3.62 26.97
N MET A 182 16.06 2.83 26.29
CA MET A 182 16.44 3.07 24.89
C MET A 182 15.61 2.24 23.90
N TRP A 183 15.15 1.08 24.36
CA TRP A 183 14.22 0.22 23.62
C TRP A 183 13.29 -0.48 24.61
N SER A 184 12.00 -0.48 24.28
CA SER A 184 11.00 -1.25 25.03
C SER A 184 9.80 -1.61 24.17
N THR A 185 9.13 -2.69 24.56
CA THR A 185 7.80 -3.08 24.13
C THR A 185 6.83 -2.97 25.31
N GLY A 186 5.55 -3.12 25.03
CA GLY A 186 4.47 -2.87 25.98
C GLY A 186 3.67 -1.65 25.58
N GLY A 187 2.48 -1.56 26.15
CA GLY A 187 1.52 -0.51 25.82
C GLY A 187 0.19 -0.82 26.48
N ASP A 188 -0.45 0.21 27.01
CA ASP A 188 -1.86 0.13 27.37
C ASP A 188 -2.66 0.17 26.05
N PRO A 189 -3.52 -0.83 25.75
CA PRO A 189 -4.36 -0.80 24.55
C PRO A 189 -5.21 0.46 24.41
N ASP A 190 -5.49 1.15 25.51
CA ASP A 190 -6.27 2.37 25.57
C ASP A 190 -5.42 3.66 25.63
N MET A 191 -4.08 3.59 25.56
CA MET A 191 -3.25 4.80 25.62
C MET A 191 -3.35 5.69 24.38
N THR A 192 -3.09 6.97 24.58
CA THR A 192 -2.85 7.96 23.52
C THR A 192 -1.35 8.22 23.41
N PRO A 193 -0.63 7.56 22.48
CA PRO A 193 0.82 7.63 22.41
C PRO A 193 1.35 9.05 22.15
N GLU A 194 2.45 9.39 22.82
CA GLU A 194 3.27 10.57 22.56
C GLU A 194 4.31 10.31 21.47
N LEU A 195 4.90 11.39 20.93
CA LEU A 195 5.94 11.33 19.89
C LEU A 195 7.23 11.97 20.39
N ARG A 196 7.63 11.69 21.63
CA ARG A 196 8.73 12.42 22.27
C ARG A 196 10.08 11.85 21.83
N LEU A 197 10.94 12.70 21.28
CA LEU A 197 12.34 12.36 21.04
C LEU A 197 13.21 12.69 22.24
N ARG A 198 14.12 11.78 22.54
CA ARG A 198 15.18 11.96 23.54
C ARG A 198 16.50 11.49 22.95
N ASP A 199 17.58 12.19 23.26
CA ASP A 199 18.94 11.72 22.99
C ASP A 199 19.47 11.03 24.25
N HIS A 200 19.78 9.74 24.15
CA HIS A 200 20.47 9.01 25.20
C HIS A 200 21.97 9.07 24.93
N THR A 201 22.66 9.98 25.62
CA THR A 201 24.11 10.15 25.48
C THR A 201 24.84 9.76 26.77
N TRP A 202 25.83 8.88 26.66
CA TRP A 202 26.69 8.51 27.79
C TRP A 202 28.10 8.13 27.31
N THR A 203 29.07 8.17 28.22
CA THR A 203 30.44 7.75 27.95
C THR A 203 30.79 6.53 28.78
N GLN A 204 31.37 5.52 28.14
CA GLN A 204 31.79 4.29 28.78
C GLN A 204 33.27 4.02 28.44
N ASP A 205 34.05 3.61 29.44
CA ASP A 205 35.42 3.13 29.22
C ASP A 205 35.37 1.68 28.73
N ILE A 206 35.67 1.47 27.44
CA ILE A 206 35.71 0.16 26.82
C ILE A 206 37.13 -0.09 26.30
N LYS A 207 37.88 -0.90 27.05
CA LYS A 207 39.31 -1.16 26.80
C LYS A 207 39.56 -1.74 25.41
N GLU A 208 38.62 -2.55 24.92
CA GLU A 208 38.64 -3.17 23.61
C GLU A 208 38.59 -2.14 22.46
N PHE A 209 38.03 -0.95 22.70
CA PHE A 209 37.97 0.17 21.76
C PHE A 209 39.00 1.28 22.04
N GLY A 210 39.97 1.02 22.92
CA GLY A 210 41.05 1.97 23.21
C GLY A 210 40.72 3.06 24.23
N GLY A 211 39.68 2.87 25.05
CA GLY A 211 39.36 3.74 26.19
C GLY A 211 37.92 4.26 26.18
N ASN A 212 37.74 5.54 26.49
CA ASN A 212 36.43 6.17 26.60
C ASN A 212 35.73 6.30 25.23
N VAL A 213 34.57 5.67 25.09
CA VAL A 213 33.67 5.76 23.94
C VAL A 213 32.40 6.47 24.36
N THR A 214 32.00 7.50 23.63
CA THR A 214 30.72 8.19 23.82
C THR A 214 29.70 7.65 22.83
N PHE A 215 28.57 7.17 23.36
CA PHE A 215 27.42 6.75 22.57
C PHE A 215 26.36 7.85 22.60
N SER A 216 25.59 7.95 21.52
CA SER A 216 24.42 8.81 21.39
C SER A 216 23.39 8.06 20.57
N VAL A 217 22.26 7.74 21.20
CA VAL A 217 21.17 6.97 20.60
C VAL A 217 19.90 7.79 20.74
N TYR A 218 19.30 8.14 19.60
CA TYR A 218 18.02 8.83 19.62
C TYR A 218 16.92 7.80 19.85
N ALA A 219 15.92 8.15 20.65
CA ALA A 219 14.80 7.27 20.93
C ALA A 219 13.48 8.04 20.89
N VAL A 220 12.48 7.44 20.24
CA VAL A 220 11.09 7.89 20.30
C VAL A 220 10.42 7.19 21.47
N HIS A 221 9.87 7.98 22.40
CA HIS A 221 9.12 7.53 23.57
C HIS A 221 7.64 7.82 23.39
N THR A 222 6.79 6.82 23.66
CA THR A 222 5.34 6.95 23.48
C THR A 222 4.56 7.34 24.73
N VAL A 223 5.24 7.70 25.82
CA VAL A 223 4.63 8.16 27.08
C VAL A 223 5.16 9.53 27.51
N PRO A 224 4.41 10.26 28.35
CA PRO A 224 4.90 11.49 28.96
C PRO A 224 6.14 11.25 29.84
N SER A 225 6.97 12.29 30.02
CA SER A 225 8.21 12.19 30.81
C SER A 225 8.04 11.66 32.24
N GLY A 226 6.88 11.91 32.86
CA GLY A 226 6.61 11.50 34.24
C GLY A 226 6.21 10.03 34.38
N GLU A 227 5.83 9.40 33.26
CA GLU A 227 5.42 7.99 33.20
C GLU A 227 6.52 7.10 32.58
N ASP A 228 7.53 7.73 32.00
CA ASP A 228 8.71 7.07 31.43
C ASP A 228 9.62 6.52 32.54
N PRO A 229 9.75 5.19 32.68
CA PRO A 229 10.54 4.61 33.75
C PRO A 229 12.03 4.84 33.52
N ALA A 230 12.77 5.00 34.63
CA ALA A 230 14.22 4.99 34.57
C ALA A 230 14.75 3.65 34.01
N TRP A 231 15.95 3.68 33.49
CA TRP A 231 16.69 2.51 33.05
C TRP A 231 16.78 1.46 34.17
N ASP A 232 16.59 0.20 33.79
CA ASP A 232 16.50 -0.96 34.70
C ASP A 232 15.37 -0.89 35.74
N VAL A 233 14.32 -0.11 35.46
CA VAL A 233 13.11 -0.04 36.29
C VAL A 233 11.88 -0.41 35.46
N CYS A 234 11.03 -1.29 36.00
CA CYS A 234 9.74 -1.57 35.39
C CYS A 234 8.73 -0.46 35.71
N PRO A 235 7.84 -0.11 34.76
CA PRO A 235 6.74 0.81 35.05
C PRO A 235 5.79 0.19 36.09
N SER A 236 5.09 1.03 36.84
CA SER A 236 4.10 0.58 37.82
C SER A 236 2.78 0.09 37.18
N GLY A 237 2.61 0.29 35.87
CA GLY A 237 1.43 -0.09 35.10
C GLY A 237 1.83 -0.77 33.80
N TYR A 238 1.23 -0.32 32.68
CA TYR A 238 1.62 -0.80 31.37
C TYR A 238 3.02 -0.35 30.98
N GLY A 239 3.68 -1.15 30.14
CA GLY A 239 4.87 -0.73 29.40
C GLY A 239 4.54 0.34 28.37
N ALA A 240 5.58 0.78 27.68
CA ALA A 240 5.47 1.70 26.57
C ALA A 240 6.43 1.31 25.46
N LEU A 241 6.09 1.68 24.23
CA LEU A 241 6.98 1.52 23.09
C LEU A 241 8.10 2.58 23.17
N THR A 242 9.34 2.11 23.08
CA THR A 242 10.50 2.98 22.84
C THR A 242 11.25 2.51 21.61
N VAL A 243 11.40 3.38 20.62
CA VAL A 243 12.02 3.05 19.32
C VAL A 243 13.38 3.72 19.20
N PRO A 244 14.51 2.98 19.24
CA PRO A 244 15.84 3.55 19.05
C PRO A 244 16.13 3.77 17.56
N CYS A 245 16.71 4.92 17.26
CA CYS A 245 17.13 5.34 15.93
C CYS A 245 18.57 5.87 15.95
N HIS A 246 19.21 5.78 14.78
CA HIS A 246 20.49 6.42 14.54
C HIS A 246 20.36 7.93 14.40
N ARG A 247 21.49 8.62 14.53
CA ARG A 247 21.62 10.04 14.20
C ARG A 247 21.96 10.23 12.73
N ARG A 248 21.38 11.25 12.12
CA ARG A 248 21.57 11.55 10.69
C ARG A 248 23.02 11.87 10.31
N ASP A 249 23.77 12.53 11.19
CA ASP A 249 25.16 12.93 10.97
C ASP A 249 26.18 11.77 10.97
N GLN A 250 25.74 10.56 11.33
CA GLN A 250 26.53 9.33 11.24
C GLN A 250 26.62 8.78 9.81
N PHE A 251 25.81 9.31 8.88
CA PHE A 251 25.70 8.78 7.51
C PHE A 251 25.92 9.85 6.44
N SER A 252 26.45 9.42 5.30
CA SER A 252 26.55 10.27 4.11
C SER A 252 25.19 10.44 3.43
N ASP A 253 25.02 11.52 2.67
CA ASP A 253 23.80 11.74 1.87
C ASP A 253 23.55 10.61 0.88
N ALA A 254 24.62 10.05 0.29
CA ALA A 254 24.54 8.92 -0.63
C ALA A 254 24.03 7.64 0.07
N PHE A 255 24.50 7.38 1.30
CA PHE A 255 23.98 6.25 2.09
C PHE A 255 22.50 6.46 2.40
N MET A 256 22.12 7.66 2.85
CA MET A 256 20.73 7.94 3.19
C MET A 256 19.80 7.81 1.98
N ALA A 257 20.22 8.30 0.81
CA ALA A 257 19.44 8.17 -0.42
C ALA A 257 19.27 6.71 -0.89
N ALA A 258 20.24 5.84 -0.61
CA ALA A 258 20.21 4.43 -1.03
C ALA A 258 19.54 3.50 -0.01
N ASN A 259 19.57 3.84 1.28
CA ASN A 259 19.24 2.92 2.37
C ASN A 259 18.05 3.37 3.22
N THR A 260 17.48 4.55 2.97
CA THR A 260 16.34 5.06 3.75
C THR A 260 15.23 5.57 2.87
N THR A 261 14.02 5.60 3.42
CA THR A 261 12.84 6.13 2.74
C THR A 261 12.39 7.41 3.42
N VAL A 262 12.09 8.45 2.64
CA VAL A 262 11.43 9.66 3.16
C VAL A 262 9.93 9.38 3.31
N PRO A 263 9.37 9.38 4.53
CA PRO A 263 7.95 9.10 4.71
C PRO A 263 7.07 10.19 4.07
N THR A 264 6.10 9.79 3.24
CA THR A 264 5.14 10.71 2.61
C THR A 264 3.75 10.65 3.22
N GLY A 265 3.55 9.78 4.21
CA GLY A 265 2.25 9.41 4.74
C GLY A 265 1.61 8.22 4.03
N SER A 266 0.86 7.43 4.78
CA SER A 266 0.12 6.28 4.28
C SER A 266 -1.15 6.69 3.53
N ALA A 267 -1.61 5.80 2.64
CA ALA A 267 -2.84 6.01 1.88
C ALA A 267 -4.07 6.07 2.80
N TRP A 268 -4.11 5.23 3.84
CA TRP A 268 -5.28 5.15 4.71
C TRP A 268 -5.44 6.39 5.61
N VAL A 269 -4.35 6.96 6.15
CA VAL A 269 -4.41 8.24 6.89
C VAL A 269 -4.85 9.36 5.96
N THR A 270 -4.45 9.29 4.69
CA THR A 270 -4.90 10.25 3.67
C THR A 270 -6.41 10.15 3.43
N THR A 271 -6.94 8.94 3.28
CA THR A 271 -8.40 8.71 3.21
C THR A 271 -9.11 9.22 4.46
N TRP A 272 -8.57 8.96 5.66
CA TRP A 272 -9.14 9.45 6.92
C TRP A 272 -9.24 10.98 6.98
N LEU A 273 -8.17 11.67 6.57
CA LEU A 273 -8.15 13.13 6.50
C LEU A 273 -9.18 13.67 5.52
N GLU A 274 -9.30 13.03 4.35
CA GLU A 274 -10.28 13.42 3.34
C GLU A 274 -11.71 13.24 3.83
N ASP A 275 -12.03 12.08 4.40
CA ASP A 275 -13.37 11.71 4.82
C ASP A 275 -13.90 12.57 5.97
N GLU A 276 -13.05 12.94 6.94
CA GLU A 276 -13.50 13.61 8.17
C GLU A 276 -13.19 15.10 8.23
N PHE A 277 -12.13 15.55 7.57
CA PHE A 277 -11.60 16.90 7.79
C PHE A 277 -11.50 17.75 6.52
N ALA A 278 -11.63 17.16 5.33
CA ALA A 278 -11.57 17.94 4.09
C ALA A 278 -12.68 18.99 4.05
N GLN A 279 -12.28 20.22 3.76
CA GLN A 279 -13.25 21.27 3.52
C GLN A 279 -13.73 21.14 2.07
N SER A 280 -14.99 20.76 1.86
CA SER A 280 -15.57 20.80 0.52
C SER A 280 -15.47 22.23 0.00
N SER A 281 -14.86 22.43 -1.18
CA SER A 281 -14.99 23.68 -1.92
C SER A 281 -16.47 23.87 -2.25
N GLY A 282 -17.16 24.58 -1.37
CA GLY A 282 -18.62 24.67 -1.33
C GLY A 282 -19.18 25.42 -2.51
N PHE A 283 -19.58 24.70 -3.56
CA PHE A 283 -20.67 25.19 -4.39
C PHE A 283 -21.96 25.03 -3.59
N ASN A 284 -22.49 26.15 -3.13
CA ASN A 284 -23.71 26.18 -2.33
C ASN A 284 -24.87 25.64 -3.18
N LYS A 285 -25.42 24.46 -2.82
CA LYS A 285 -26.51 23.80 -3.58
C LYS A 285 -27.74 24.70 -3.77
N LEU A 286 -27.92 25.73 -2.93
CA LEU A 286 -28.95 26.76 -3.09
C LEU A 286 -28.80 27.60 -4.37
N LEU A 287 -27.58 27.77 -4.91
CA LEU A 287 -27.34 28.55 -6.12
C LEU A 287 -27.79 27.82 -7.41
N LEU A 288 -28.11 26.53 -7.33
CA LEU A 288 -28.69 25.77 -8.45
C LEU A 288 -30.20 25.99 -8.60
N LEU A 289 -30.90 26.41 -7.53
CA LEU A 289 -32.34 26.68 -7.55
C LEU A 289 -32.74 27.79 -8.55
N PRO A 290 -32.08 28.97 -8.59
CA PRO A 290 -32.42 29.99 -9.59
C PRO A 290 -32.11 29.55 -11.02
N ILE A 291 -31.06 28.73 -11.23
CA ILE A 291 -30.70 28.20 -12.55
C ILE A 291 -31.78 27.22 -13.03
N LEU A 292 -32.21 26.29 -12.17
CA LEU A 292 -33.28 25.34 -12.51
C LEU A 292 -34.62 26.05 -12.76
N LEU A 293 -34.97 27.05 -11.95
CA LEU A 293 -36.18 27.86 -12.16
C LEU A 293 -36.12 28.63 -13.48
N SER A 294 -34.95 29.15 -13.87
CA SER A 294 -34.78 29.86 -15.14
C SER A 294 -34.96 28.93 -16.35
N VAL A 295 -34.45 27.69 -16.29
CA VAL A 295 -34.60 26.70 -17.36
C VAL A 295 -36.07 26.30 -17.51
N VAL A 296 -36.77 26.05 -16.40
CA VAL A 296 -38.20 25.72 -16.42
C VAL A 296 -39.03 26.88 -17.00
N ALA A 297 -38.71 28.13 -16.63
CA ALA A 297 -39.38 29.30 -17.18
C ALA A 297 -39.17 29.44 -18.69
N VAL A 298 -37.94 29.23 -19.19
CA VAL A 298 -37.62 29.28 -20.63
C VAL A 298 -38.35 28.18 -21.40
N LEU A 299 -38.39 26.95 -20.86
CA LEU A 299 -39.12 25.84 -21.48
C LEU A 299 -40.64 26.09 -21.49
N ALA A 300 -41.20 26.64 -20.41
CA ALA A 300 -42.62 27.00 -20.34
C ALA A 300 -42.98 28.11 -21.33
N LEU A 301 -42.14 29.14 -21.45
CA LEU A 301 -42.30 30.21 -22.43
C LEU A 301 -42.17 29.68 -23.86
N GLY A 302 -41.17 28.84 -24.14
CA GLY A 302 -40.99 28.19 -25.43
C GLY A 302 -42.20 27.35 -25.84
N TRP A 303 -42.74 26.55 -24.92
CA TRP A 303 -43.96 25.77 -25.13
C TRP A 303 -45.19 26.65 -25.37
N PHE A 304 -45.32 27.76 -24.63
CA PHE A 304 -46.41 28.72 -24.80
C PHE A 304 -46.36 29.40 -26.17
N PHE A 305 -45.19 29.88 -26.61
CA PHE A 305 -45.01 30.46 -27.94
C PHE A 305 -45.22 29.43 -29.06
N TRP A 306 -44.82 28.18 -28.84
CA TRP A 306 -45.07 27.10 -29.79
C TRP A 306 -46.57 26.79 -29.92
N ARG A 307 -47.32 26.75 -28.81
CA ARG A 307 -48.79 26.61 -28.84
C ARG A 307 -49.49 27.79 -29.52
N LEU A 308 -49.04 29.02 -29.29
CA LEU A 308 -49.60 30.19 -29.96
C LEU A 308 -49.32 30.18 -31.47
N ARG A 309 -48.13 29.75 -31.90
CA ARG A 309 -47.82 29.55 -33.32
C ARG A 309 -48.62 28.41 -33.93
N ALA A 310 -48.78 27.29 -33.22
CA ALA A 310 -49.56 26.15 -33.69
C ALA A 310 -51.05 26.49 -33.89
N LYS A 311 -51.63 27.32 -33.00
CA LYS A 311 -53.01 27.82 -33.16
C LYS A 311 -53.15 28.75 -34.38
N LYS A 312 -52.22 29.69 -34.57
CA LYS A 312 -52.22 30.56 -35.77
C LYS A 312 -52.01 29.79 -37.07
N LEU A 313 -51.22 28.71 -37.04
CA LEU A 313 -51.00 27.85 -38.21
C LEU A 313 -52.24 27.00 -38.51
N ALA A 314 -52.95 26.52 -37.49
CA ALA A 314 -54.20 25.80 -37.64
C ALA A 314 -55.31 26.69 -38.24
N GLU A 315 -55.43 27.95 -37.81
CA GLU A 315 -56.36 28.93 -38.40
C GLU A 315 -56.00 29.26 -39.85
N LYS A 316 -54.70 29.33 -40.20
CA LYS A 316 -54.27 29.57 -41.59
C LYS A 316 -54.58 28.38 -42.52
N LEU A 317 -54.52 27.16 -42.01
CA LEU A 317 -54.88 25.93 -42.74
C LEU A 317 -56.40 25.71 -42.89
N THR A 318 -57.24 26.38 -42.08
CA THR A 318 -58.70 26.27 -42.21
C THR A 318 -59.28 27.27 -43.23
N TYR A 319 -58.54 28.31 -43.61
CA TYR A 319 -59.00 29.33 -44.56
C TYR A 319 -58.75 28.95 -46.04
N GLU A 320 -57.90 27.97 -46.31
CA GLU A 320 -57.47 27.62 -47.69
C GLU A 320 -58.07 26.29 -48.22
N TYR A 321 -59.02 25.68 -47.50
CA TYR A 321 -59.69 24.44 -47.94
C TYR A 321 -61.21 24.50 -47.71
N GLY A 322 -61.83 25.57 -48.20
CA GLY A 322 -63.28 25.75 -48.24
C GLY A 322 -63.75 26.02 -49.67
N GLY A 323 -63.57 25.07 -50.59
CA GLY A 323 -64.03 25.26 -51.96
C GLY A 323 -63.88 24.06 -52.89
N VAL A 324 -65.01 23.40 -53.14
CA VAL A 324 -65.36 22.64 -54.36
C VAL A 324 -64.91 21.16 -54.45
N SER A 325 -65.92 20.29 -54.34
CA SER A 325 -66.10 19.01 -55.08
C SER A 325 -67.19 19.31 -56.16
N PRO A 326 -67.38 18.60 -57.31
CA PRO A 326 -67.30 17.13 -57.46
C PRO A 326 -66.98 16.51 -58.86
N HIS A 327 -66.89 15.17 -58.87
CA HIS A 327 -67.27 14.18 -59.92
C HIS A 327 -66.32 13.73 -61.07
N TYR A 328 -66.22 12.38 -61.15
CA TYR A 328 -66.34 11.46 -62.32
C TYR A 328 -65.09 10.77 -62.93
N TRP A 329 -65.09 9.43 -62.73
CA TRP A 329 -64.73 8.30 -63.63
C TRP A 329 -63.30 7.81 -63.88
N SER A 330 -63.12 6.53 -63.46
CA SER A 330 -62.76 5.33 -64.23
C SER A 330 -61.53 5.28 -65.12
N GLY A 331 -60.79 4.16 -64.99
CA GLY A 331 -60.24 3.44 -66.13
C GLY A 331 -58.72 3.30 -66.16
N ASP A 332 -58.29 2.05 -65.97
CA ASP A 332 -57.13 1.40 -66.61
C ASP A 332 -55.71 1.59 -66.05
N THR A 333 -55.23 0.48 -65.48
CA THR A 333 -53.84 -0.02 -65.42
C THR A 333 -53.32 -0.38 -66.83
N PRO A 334 -52.05 -0.83 -67.05
CA PRO A 334 -50.90 -0.98 -66.15
C PRO A 334 -49.59 -0.38 -66.72
N ASP A 335 -48.54 -0.28 -65.91
CA ASP A 335 -47.41 -1.25 -65.93
C ASP A 335 -46.03 -0.64 -65.55
N MET A 336 -45.25 -1.49 -64.90
CA MET A 336 -43.80 -1.50 -64.72
C MET A 336 -43.12 -0.40 -63.87
N VAL A 337 -42.75 -0.73 -62.62
CA VAL A 337 -41.44 -1.29 -62.19
C VAL A 337 -40.49 -0.16 -61.75
N VAL A 338 -40.36 0.08 -60.42
CA VAL A 338 -39.20 -0.35 -59.57
C VAL A 338 -37.97 0.49 -59.93
N ARG A 339 -37.34 1.32 -59.08
CA ARG A 339 -37.06 1.28 -57.63
C ARG A 339 -36.26 2.57 -57.25
N PRO A 340 -35.75 2.78 -56.02
CA PRO A 340 -36.20 3.90 -55.20
C PRO A 340 -35.11 4.89 -54.73
N MET A 341 -35.59 6.06 -54.30
CA MET A 341 -35.28 6.77 -53.05
C MET A 341 -33.83 6.79 -52.53
N LEU A 342 -33.21 7.97 -52.59
CA LEU A 342 -32.21 8.41 -51.62
C LEU A 342 -32.71 9.70 -50.95
N VAL A 343 -33.19 9.56 -49.72
CA VAL A 343 -33.30 10.63 -48.73
C VAL A 343 -32.37 10.25 -47.59
N THR A 344 -31.38 11.09 -47.30
CA THR A 344 -30.90 11.44 -45.94
C THR A 344 -29.73 12.42 -46.11
N SER A 345 -29.95 13.69 -45.80
CA SER A 345 -29.74 14.32 -44.48
C SER A 345 -28.28 14.64 -44.19
N GLN A 346 -27.87 15.85 -44.55
CA GLN A 346 -26.87 16.58 -43.77
C GLN A 346 -27.63 17.36 -42.69
N LEU A 347 -27.38 17.04 -41.43
CA LEU A 347 -27.58 17.96 -40.33
C LEU A 347 -26.55 17.69 -39.24
N THR A 348 -26.04 18.82 -38.78
CA THR A 348 -25.07 19.09 -37.73
C THR A 348 -25.56 18.73 -36.33
N SER A 349 -24.56 18.71 -35.44
CA SER A 349 -24.56 19.12 -34.02
C SER A 349 -25.01 18.14 -32.91
N GLN A 350 -24.00 17.75 -32.13
CA GLN A 350 -23.86 17.93 -30.68
C GLN A 350 -24.85 17.32 -29.67
N PHE A 351 -24.23 16.86 -28.56
CA PHE A 351 -24.74 16.54 -27.22
C PHE A 351 -25.58 15.25 -27.11
N SER A 352 -25.40 14.34 -26.15
CA SER A 352 -24.86 14.43 -24.80
C SER A 352 -24.51 13.02 -24.27
N THR A 353 -23.50 12.94 -23.39
CA THR A 353 -23.42 12.14 -22.15
C THR A 353 -24.02 10.74 -22.03
N LEU A 354 -23.17 9.88 -21.42
CA LEU A 354 -23.46 8.74 -20.53
C LEU A 354 -23.47 7.35 -21.20
N SER A 355 -22.37 6.60 -21.06
CA SER A 355 -22.40 5.25 -20.47
C SER A 355 -21.00 4.68 -20.26
N SER A 356 -20.74 4.29 -19.01
CA SER A 356 -20.06 3.08 -18.55
C SER A 356 -18.80 2.57 -19.26
N HIS A 357 -17.72 2.48 -18.47
CA HIS A 357 -16.93 1.26 -18.30
C HIS A 357 -16.69 0.38 -19.54
N TYR A 358 -15.63 0.71 -20.28
CA TYR A 358 -14.76 -0.31 -20.88
C TYR A 358 -13.37 0.30 -21.05
N GLU A 359 -12.59 0.36 -19.97
CA GLU A 359 -11.17 0.67 -20.09
C GLU A 359 -10.49 -0.48 -20.85
N SER A 360 -9.88 -0.11 -21.97
CA SER A 360 -9.13 -0.99 -22.85
C SER A 360 -8.09 -1.78 -22.07
N VAL A 361 -7.95 -3.05 -22.42
CA VAL A 361 -7.11 -4.09 -21.79
C VAL A 361 -5.62 -3.92 -22.12
N GLY A 362 -5.16 -2.67 -22.15
CA GLY A 362 -3.79 -2.28 -22.38
C GLY A 362 -3.57 -0.85 -21.93
N SER A 363 -3.12 -0.68 -20.69
CA SER A 363 -2.70 0.64 -20.20
C SER A 363 -1.58 1.17 -21.10
N ASN A 364 -1.66 2.45 -21.47
CA ASN A 364 -0.59 3.16 -22.18
C ASN A 364 0.77 3.00 -21.49
N GLN A 365 0.76 2.83 -20.16
CA GLN A 365 1.95 2.68 -19.33
C GLN A 365 2.65 1.33 -19.51
N THR A 366 1.91 0.22 -19.62
CA THR A 366 2.50 -1.11 -19.84
C THR A 366 3.27 -1.17 -21.16
N LEU A 367 2.70 -0.61 -22.24
CA LEU A 367 3.37 -0.54 -23.53
C LEU A 367 4.58 0.40 -23.50
N LYS A 368 4.52 1.50 -22.73
CA LYS A 368 5.68 2.37 -22.51
C LYS A 368 6.84 1.66 -21.85
N ILE A 369 6.59 0.81 -20.86
CA ILE A 369 7.63 0.01 -20.20
C ILE A 369 8.20 -1.00 -21.20
N LEU A 370 7.34 -1.84 -21.78
CA LEU A 370 7.78 -2.94 -22.66
C LEU A 370 8.51 -2.48 -23.93
N LEU A 371 8.15 -1.30 -24.47
CA LEU A 371 8.74 -0.78 -25.71
C LEU A 371 9.77 0.34 -25.48
N GLY A 372 9.71 1.02 -24.32
CA GLY A 372 10.51 2.21 -24.03
C GLY A 372 11.68 1.97 -23.09
N SER A 373 11.70 0.86 -22.34
CA SER A 373 12.81 0.52 -21.44
C SER A 373 14.08 0.20 -22.23
N GLU A 374 15.20 0.82 -21.85
CA GLU A 374 16.51 0.51 -22.44
C GLU A 374 16.96 -0.92 -22.14
N HIS A 375 16.56 -1.48 -21.00
CA HIS A 375 16.91 -2.83 -20.58
C HIS A 375 16.16 -3.93 -21.35
N LEU A 376 15.03 -3.58 -21.98
CA LEU A 376 14.21 -4.51 -22.76
C LEU A 376 14.47 -4.42 -24.28
N GLN A 377 15.28 -3.44 -24.73
CA GLN A 377 15.61 -3.30 -26.14
C GLN A 377 16.32 -4.56 -26.67
N GLY A 378 15.76 -5.17 -27.71
CA GLY A 378 16.29 -6.39 -28.32
C GLY A 378 16.10 -7.67 -27.50
N ARG A 379 15.38 -7.61 -26.36
CA ARG A 379 15.07 -8.77 -25.49
C ARG A 379 13.67 -9.36 -25.72
N HIS A 380 12.96 -8.89 -26.74
CA HIS A 380 11.65 -9.43 -27.11
C HIS A 380 11.78 -10.78 -27.82
N ILE A 381 11.11 -11.80 -27.28
CA ILE A 381 11.07 -13.17 -27.78
C ILE A 381 9.70 -13.40 -28.44
N PRO A 382 9.63 -13.90 -29.68
CA PRO A 382 8.37 -14.30 -30.29
C PRO A 382 7.66 -15.34 -29.41
N PHE A 383 6.41 -15.09 -29.01
CA PHE A 383 5.70 -15.95 -28.06
C PHE A 383 5.62 -17.41 -28.54
N GLU A 384 5.48 -17.62 -29.85
CA GLU A 384 5.38 -18.93 -30.50
C GLU A 384 6.69 -19.74 -30.43
N SER A 385 7.81 -19.10 -30.11
CA SER A 385 9.11 -19.78 -29.93
C SER A 385 9.28 -20.40 -28.54
N LEU A 386 8.36 -20.14 -27.60
CA LEU A 386 8.34 -20.75 -26.27
C LEU A 386 7.45 -21.99 -26.26
N VAL A 387 8.03 -23.15 -25.94
CA VAL A 387 7.27 -24.39 -25.77
C VAL A 387 7.06 -24.66 -24.28
N PHE A 388 5.84 -24.48 -23.78
CA PHE A 388 5.49 -24.72 -22.38
C PHE A 388 5.34 -26.21 -22.08
N GLU A 389 6.12 -26.73 -21.13
CA GLU A 389 6.12 -28.17 -20.80
C GLU A 389 5.40 -28.48 -19.50
N LYS A 390 5.89 -27.91 -18.39
CA LYS A 390 5.43 -28.27 -17.05
C LYS A 390 5.39 -27.07 -16.12
N ALA A 391 4.25 -26.84 -15.47
CA ALA A 391 4.15 -25.91 -14.36
C ALA A 391 4.95 -26.42 -13.15
N ILE A 392 5.92 -25.64 -12.68
CA ILE A 392 6.75 -25.96 -11.51
C ILE A 392 6.33 -25.20 -10.27
N SER A 393 5.66 -24.05 -10.44
CA SER A 393 5.13 -23.29 -9.32
C SER A 393 3.86 -22.55 -9.73
N LYS A 394 2.92 -22.45 -8.80
CA LYS A 394 1.70 -21.65 -8.92
C LYS A 394 1.47 -20.94 -7.60
N GLY A 395 1.44 -19.61 -7.63
CA GLY A 395 1.29 -18.77 -6.44
C GLY A 395 0.51 -17.49 -6.73
N ALA A 396 0.45 -16.60 -5.75
CA ALA A 396 -0.24 -15.33 -5.86
C ALA A 396 0.33 -14.43 -6.98
N SER A 397 1.66 -14.48 -7.18
CA SER A 397 2.39 -13.68 -8.19
C SER A 397 2.30 -14.22 -9.62
N GLY A 398 1.61 -15.35 -9.85
CA GLY A 398 1.55 -15.98 -11.15
C GLY A 398 1.87 -17.47 -11.12
N GLU A 399 2.22 -17.99 -12.29
CA GLU A 399 2.67 -19.35 -12.50
C GLU A 399 4.03 -19.35 -13.19
N VAL A 400 4.88 -20.31 -12.79
CA VAL A 400 6.20 -20.54 -13.39
C VAL A 400 6.20 -21.89 -14.06
N TRP A 401 6.62 -21.91 -15.31
CA TRP A 401 6.66 -23.08 -16.17
C TRP A 401 8.08 -23.36 -16.61
N ILE A 402 8.45 -24.65 -16.67
CA ILE A 402 9.58 -25.08 -17.50
C ILE A 402 9.13 -24.96 -18.95
N CYS A 403 9.94 -24.27 -19.75
CA CYS A 403 9.76 -24.15 -21.18
C CYS A 403 11.03 -24.52 -21.93
N GLU A 404 10.88 -24.79 -23.23
CA GLU A 404 11.99 -24.86 -24.16
C GLU A 404 12.04 -23.58 -25.00
N TYR A 405 13.23 -23.00 -25.10
CA TYR A 405 13.55 -21.85 -25.94
C TYR A 405 14.92 -22.05 -26.58
N ASN A 406 14.97 -21.99 -27.92
CA ASN A 406 16.20 -22.24 -28.70
C ASN A 406 16.95 -23.53 -28.29
N GLY A 407 16.21 -24.61 -28.02
CA GLY A 407 16.76 -25.91 -27.62
C GLY A 407 17.28 -25.99 -26.17
N HIS A 408 17.11 -24.94 -25.37
CA HIS A 408 17.51 -24.88 -23.96
C HIS A 408 16.29 -24.85 -23.05
N LYS A 409 16.41 -25.45 -21.86
CA LYS A 409 15.37 -25.36 -20.83
C LYS A 409 15.47 -24.02 -20.11
N VAL A 410 14.35 -23.33 -20.03
CA VAL A 410 14.21 -22.01 -19.40
C VAL A 410 13.03 -22.02 -18.42
N ALA A 411 13.03 -21.07 -17.49
CA ALA A 411 11.90 -20.81 -16.62
C ALA A 411 11.07 -19.65 -17.20
N ALA A 412 9.77 -19.88 -17.40
CA ALA A 412 8.84 -18.87 -17.89
C ALA A 412 7.83 -18.51 -16.80
N LYS A 413 7.91 -17.27 -16.28
CA LYS A 413 6.94 -16.74 -15.34
C LYS A 413 5.86 -15.96 -16.09
N ARG A 414 4.60 -16.20 -15.77
CA ARG A 414 3.46 -15.45 -16.33
C ARG A 414 2.37 -15.24 -15.28
N LEU A 415 1.55 -14.22 -15.47
CA LEU A 415 0.38 -14.00 -14.61
C LEU A 415 -0.62 -15.15 -14.76
N LEU A 416 -1.37 -15.43 -13.69
CA LEU A 416 -2.44 -16.43 -13.71
C LEU A 416 -3.46 -16.08 -14.80
N GLN A 417 -3.80 -17.00 -15.69
CA GLN A 417 -4.82 -16.73 -16.70
C GLN A 417 -6.22 -16.74 -16.05
N THR A 418 -6.72 -15.57 -15.68
CA THR A 418 -8.08 -15.37 -15.13
C THR A 418 -8.94 -14.61 -16.13
N LYS A 419 -10.26 -14.85 -16.12
CA LYS A 419 -11.21 -14.17 -17.04
C LYS A 419 -11.25 -12.64 -16.87
N HIS A 420 -10.68 -12.11 -15.78
CA HIS A 420 -10.68 -10.69 -15.42
C HIS A 420 -9.30 -10.24 -14.94
N GLN A 421 -8.29 -10.33 -15.81
CA GLN A 421 -6.98 -9.73 -15.53
C GLN A 421 -7.11 -8.20 -15.50
N ARG A 422 -6.73 -7.59 -14.37
CA ARG A 422 -6.79 -6.14 -14.17
C ARG A 422 -5.55 -5.49 -14.78
N ALA A 423 -5.72 -4.34 -15.44
CA ALA A 423 -4.62 -3.64 -16.11
C ALA A 423 -3.44 -3.29 -15.17
N HIS A 424 -3.71 -2.98 -13.89
CA HIS A 424 -2.64 -2.71 -12.91
C HIS A 424 -1.76 -3.92 -12.62
N ASN A 425 -2.29 -5.15 -12.65
CA ASN A 425 -1.48 -6.36 -12.44
C ASN A 425 -0.53 -6.59 -13.61
N VAL A 426 -1.01 -6.34 -14.82
CA VAL A 426 -0.20 -6.43 -16.04
C VAL A 426 0.88 -5.36 -16.05
N GLN A 427 0.56 -4.14 -15.59
CA GLN A 427 1.54 -3.07 -15.45
C GLN A 427 2.60 -3.40 -14.39
N ALA A 428 2.20 -3.81 -13.19
CA ALA A 428 3.13 -4.20 -12.13
C ALA A 428 4.05 -5.36 -12.59
N PHE A 429 3.53 -6.30 -13.37
CA PHE A 429 4.35 -7.37 -13.93
C PHE A 429 5.32 -6.87 -15.02
N ALA A 430 4.95 -5.87 -15.81
CA ALA A 430 5.88 -5.22 -16.74
C ALA A 430 7.00 -4.46 -16.01
N GLU A 431 6.69 -3.80 -14.89
CA GLU A 431 7.69 -3.17 -14.00
C GLU A 431 8.63 -4.22 -13.39
N GLU A 432 8.12 -5.39 -12.98
CA GLU A 432 8.94 -6.52 -12.51
C GLU A 432 9.89 -7.06 -13.60
N ILE A 433 9.40 -7.15 -14.84
CA ILE A 433 10.18 -7.57 -16.00
C ILE A 433 11.32 -6.58 -16.28
N GLU A 434 11.02 -5.28 -16.27
CA GLU A 434 12.02 -4.23 -16.46
C GLU A 434 13.09 -4.26 -15.38
N LEU A 435 12.69 -4.39 -14.11
CA LEU A 435 13.63 -4.54 -13.00
C LEU A 435 14.52 -5.76 -13.20
N SER A 436 13.94 -6.92 -13.50
CA SER A 436 14.68 -8.17 -13.73
C SER A 436 15.67 -8.03 -14.89
N ALA A 437 15.29 -7.33 -15.97
CA ALA A 437 16.16 -7.06 -17.10
C ALA A 437 17.32 -6.11 -16.78
N SER A 438 17.19 -5.25 -15.77
CA SER A 438 18.26 -4.33 -15.33
C SER A 438 19.33 -4.99 -14.47
N LEU A 439 19.08 -6.19 -13.93
CA LEU A 439 19.98 -6.88 -13.02
C LEU A 439 20.92 -7.83 -13.78
N THR A 440 22.22 -7.74 -13.52
CA THR A 440 23.23 -8.65 -14.09
C THR A 440 24.28 -8.97 -13.03
N HIS A 441 24.23 -10.18 -12.48
CA HIS A 441 25.17 -10.64 -11.45
C HIS A 441 25.19 -12.18 -11.41
N PRO A 442 26.34 -12.84 -11.16
CA PRO A 442 26.44 -14.32 -11.10
C PRO A 442 25.62 -15.00 -9.98
N ASN A 443 25.06 -14.22 -9.04
CA ASN A 443 24.20 -14.72 -7.95
C ASN A 443 22.74 -14.24 -8.06
N ILE A 444 22.37 -13.63 -9.19
CA ILE A 444 21.00 -13.24 -9.49
C ILE A 444 20.57 -14.03 -10.73
N VAL A 445 19.35 -14.56 -10.69
CA VAL A 445 18.79 -15.33 -11.82
C VAL A 445 18.85 -14.51 -13.10
N GLU A 446 19.50 -15.05 -14.12
CA GLU A 446 19.66 -14.39 -15.41
C GLU A 446 18.31 -14.17 -16.10
N PHE A 447 18.04 -12.91 -16.45
CA PHE A 447 16.95 -12.54 -17.34
C PHE A 447 17.34 -12.80 -18.80
N ILE A 448 16.57 -13.65 -19.48
CA ILE A 448 16.81 -14.02 -20.87
C ILE A 448 16.04 -13.09 -21.81
N GLY A 449 14.76 -12.87 -21.53
CA GLY A 449 13.91 -12.02 -22.35
C GLY A 449 12.45 -12.01 -21.94
N VAL A 450 11.65 -11.35 -22.75
CA VAL A 450 10.22 -11.15 -22.51
C VAL A 450 9.42 -11.51 -23.76
N ALA A 451 8.33 -12.24 -23.61
CA ALA A 451 7.47 -12.66 -24.70
C ALA A 451 6.02 -12.25 -24.45
N TRP A 452 5.33 -11.79 -25.49
CA TRP A 452 3.88 -11.55 -25.43
C TRP A 452 3.25 -11.69 -26.81
N ASN A 453 2.01 -12.18 -26.86
CA ASN A 453 1.14 -12.03 -28.04
C ASN A 453 -0.01 -11.04 -27.78
N THR A 454 -0.38 -10.87 -26.50
CA THR A 454 -1.31 -9.88 -25.97
C THR A 454 -0.78 -9.43 -24.62
N LEU A 455 -1.14 -8.23 -24.15
CA LEU A 455 -0.67 -7.74 -22.85
C LEU A 455 -1.14 -8.63 -21.67
N ASN A 456 -2.28 -9.30 -21.81
CA ASN A 456 -2.76 -10.29 -20.84
C ASN A 456 -1.99 -11.63 -20.87
N ASN A 457 -1.14 -11.84 -21.87
CA ASN A 457 -0.33 -13.03 -22.04
C ASN A 457 1.15 -12.64 -22.16
N LEU A 458 1.58 -11.84 -21.19
CA LEU A 458 2.96 -11.42 -20.99
C LEU A 458 3.72 -12.50 -20.20
N VAL A 459 4.94 -12.79 -20.63
CA VAL A 459 5.79 -13.85 -20.09
C VAL A 459 7.20 -13.33 -19.90
N MET A 460 7.73 -13.50 -18.69
CA MET A 460 9.14 -13.28 -18.36
C MET A 460 9.89 -14.60 -18.51
N VAL A 461 10.98 -14.59 -19.30
CA VAL A 461 11.83 -15.75 -19.55
C VAL A 461 13.15 -15.58 -18.81
N MET A 462 13.50 -16.56 -17.99
CA MET A 462 14.69 -16.57 -17.13
C MET A 462 15.42 -17.91 -17.25
N GLU A 463 16.66 -17.96 -16.77
CA GLU A 463 17.35 -19.24 -16.65
C GLU A 463 16.61 -20.23 -15.73
N LEU A 464 16.75 -21.52 -16.01
CA LEU A 464 16.18 -22.58 -15.18
C LEU A 464 17.24 -23.09 -14.19
N LEU A 465 16.99 -22.92 -12.90
CA LEU A 465 17.83 -23.49 -11.85
C LEU A 465 17.43 -24.95 -11.55
N PRO A 466 18.28 -25.95 -11.87
CA PRO A 466 17.91 -27.36 -11.83
C PRO A 466 17.76 -27.92 -10.42
N MET A 467 18.40 -27.30 -9.42
CA MET A 467 18.37 -27.73 -8.01
C MET A 467 17.14 -27.22 -7.24
N GLY A 468 16.24 -26.50 -7.92
CA GLY A 468 15.03 -25.96 -7.31
C GLY A 468 15.32 -24.85 -6.30
N SER A 469 14.34 -24.58 -5.43
CA SER A 469 14.49 -23.56 -4.39
C SER A 469 15.35 -24.08 -3.23
N LEU A 470 16.06 -23.18 -2.54
CA LEU A 470 16.80 -23.51 -1.33
C LEU A 470 15.93 -24.24 -0.29
N GLN A 471 14.67 -23.83 -0.14
CA GLN A 471 13.73 -24.47 0.78
C GLN A 471 13.42 -25.92 0.40
N GLN A 472 13.33 -26.23 -0.90
CA GLN A 472 13.15 -27.60 -1.37
C GLN A 472 14.45 -28.39 -1.18
N TYR A 473 15.58 -27.80 -1.58
CA TYR A 473 16.88 -28.43 -1.47
C TYR A 473 17.24 -28.79 -0.02
N LEU A 474 17.03 -27.89 0.93
CA LEU A 474 17.27 -28.12 2.36
C LEU A 474 16.35 -29.19 2.94
N ARG A 475 15.10 -29.28 2.47
CA ARG A 475 14.18 -30.36 2.89
C ARG A 475 14.65 -31.72 2.42
N GLU A 476 15.19 -31.81 1.20
CA GLU A 476 15.63 -33.06 0.60
C GLU A 476 17.05 -33.47 1.05
N ASN A 477 17.95 -32.49 1.26
CA ASN A 477 19.38 -32.73 1.46
C ASN A 477 19.91 -32.23 2.81
N GLY A 478 19.09 -31.60 3.65
CA GLY A 478 19.53 -30.95 4.90
C GLY A 478 20.25 -31.88 5.87
N VAL A 479 19.95 -33.18 5.85
CA VAL A 479 20.63 -34.19 6.68
C VAL A 479 22.09 -34.40 6.28
N PHE A 480 22.44 -34.15 5.02
CA PHE A 480 23.81 -34.29 4.50
C PHE A 480 24.62 -32.99 4.54
N LEU A 481 23.97 -31.86 4.83
CA LEU A 481 24.59 -30.55 4.97
C LEU A 481 25.05 -30.34 6.43
N SER A 482 26.23 -30.87 6.78
CA SER A 482 26.87 -30.52 8.05
C SER A 482 27.80 -29.33 7.88
N TRP A 483 27.95 -28.52 8.93
CA TRP A 483 28.94 -27.42 8.97
C TRP A 483 30.37 -27.89 8.68
N SER A 484 30.70 -29.15 8.98
CA SER A 484 32.00 -29.77 8.69
C SER A 484 32.18 -30.17 7.22
N ASN A 485 31.09 -30.39 6.48
CA ASN A 485 31.12 -30.89 5.10
C ASN A 485 30.65 -29.85 4.06
N GLY A 486 30.15 -28.69 4.50
CA GLY A 486 29.47 -27.69 3.63
C GLY A 486 30.24 -26.40 3.35
N LYS A 487 31.49 -26.25 3.82
CA LYS A 487 32.38 -25.18 3.32
C LYS A 487 33.27 -25.76 2.22
N ILE A 488 32.79 -25.69 0.98
CA ILE A 488 33.52 -25.35 -0.26
C ILE A 488 32.67 -25.83 -1.45
N ALA A 489 32.29 -24.84 -2.27
CA ALA A 489 31.83 -24.93 -3.65
C ALA A 489 30.47 -25.58 -3.95
N THR A 490 29.69 -24.84 -4.76
CA THR A 490 28.56 -25.25 -5.62
C THR A 490 27.16 -24.91 -5.11
N PHE A 491 26.88 -23.61 -4.97
CA PHE A 491 25.53 -23.05 -5.17
C PHE A 491 25.67 -21.73 -5.92
N CYS A 492 25.97 -21.81 -7.21
CA CYS A 492 25.62 -20.82 -8.22
C CYS A 492 25.06 -21.63 -9.38
#